data_AF-A0A2A5DUK1-F1
#
_entry.id   AF-A0A2A5DUK1-F1
#
_cell.length_a   1.000
_cell.length_b   1.000
_cell.length_c   1.000
_cell.angle_alpha   90.00
_cell.angle_beta   90.00
_cell.angle_gamma   90.00
#
_symmetry.space_group_name_H-M   'P 1'
#
loop_
_entity.id
_entity.type
_entity.pdbx_description
1 polymer ?
#
loop_
_entity_poly.entity_id
_entity_poly.type
_entity_poly.pdbx_seq_one_letter_code
_entity_poly.pdbx_strand_id
1 'polypeptide(L)' 'MIHIQRNSVHFRILEALCALPEAVRGITSVMLNRKFDAPRVLVELASNGLIAEKGWDKGPGAVLVATDTGMRLYRELAAD' A
#
# COMPACT_ATOMS: atom_id res chain seq x y z
N MET A 1 -11.35 7.57 10.25
CA MET A 1 -10.11 6.79 10.48
C MET A 1 -10.49 5.33 10.44
N ILE A 2 -9.97 4.56 9.49
CA ILE A 2 -10.26 3.12 9.38
C ILE A 2 -9.53 2.33 10.45
N HIS A 3 -10.16 1.27 10.98
CA HIS A 3 -9.52 0.34 11.90
C HIS A 3 -8.96 -0.84 11.09
N ILE A 4 -7.64 -1.01 11.06
CA ILE A 4 -6.95 -2.06 10.31
C ILE A 4 -6.48 -3.15 11.28
N GLN A 5 -6.79 -4.40 10.95
CA GLN A 5 -6.35 -5.58 11.70
C GLN A 5 -5.21 -6.30 10.98
N ARG A 6 -4.31 -6.96 11.72
CA ARG A 6 -3.13 -7.65 11.17
C ARG A 6 -3.46 -8.75 10.14
N ASN A 7 -4.61 -9.41 10.28
CA ASN A 7 -5.07 -10.44 9.36
C ASN A 7 -5.94 -9.91 8.20
N SER A 8 -6.14 -8.59 8.11
CA SER A 8 -6.99 -7.97 7.09
C SER A 8 -6.30 -7.84 5.73
N VAL A 9 -7.10 -7.69 4.68
CA VAL A 9 -6.58 -7.39 3.32
C VAL A 9 -5.86 -6.05 3.30
N HIS A 10 -6.32 -5.06 4.07
CA HIS A 10 -5.65 -3.77 4.23
C HIS A 10 -4.20 -3.94 4.71
N PHE A 11 -3.99 -4.75 5.76
CA PHE A 11 -2.65 -5.03 6.26
C PHE A 11 -1.78 -5.74 5.22
N ARG A 12 -2.30 -6.77 4.54
CA ARG A 12 -1.55 -7.50 3.51
C ARG A 12 -1.13 -6.63 2.32
N ILE A 13 -1.93 -5.63 1.97
CA ILE A 13 -1.57 -4.63 0.95
C ILE A 13 -0.45 -3.73 1.46
N LEU A 14 -0.56 -3.21 2.69
CA LEU A 14 0.49 -2.38 3.30
C LEU A 14 1.80 -3.16 3.43
N GLU A 15 1.74 -4.42 3.87
CA GLU A 15 2.87 -5.34 3.94
C GLU A 15 3.56 -5.49 2.58
N ALA A 16 2.78 -5.76 1.52
CA ALA A 16 3.32 -5.91 0.17
C ALA A 16 4.03 -4.64 -0.33
N LEU A 17 3.51 -3.46 0.00
CA LEU A 17 4.12 -2.18 -0.37
C LEU A 17 5.36 -1.85 0.47
N CYS A 18 5.35 -2.18 1.77
CA CYS A 18 6.45 -1.90 2.69
C CYS A 18 7.62 -2.90 2.56
N ALA A 19 7.36 -4.12 2.10
CA ALA A 19 8.38 -5.15 1.90
C ALA A 19 9.32 -4.87 0.71
N LEU A 20 8.96 -3.92 -0.17
CA LEU A 20 9.78 -3.59 -1.34
C LEU A 20 11.00 -2.73 -0.96
N PRO A 21 12.19 -3.01 -1.54
CA PRO A 21 13.34 -2.13 -1.43
C PRO A 21 13.01 -0.72 -1.92
N GLU A 22 13.56 0.31 -1.26
CA GLU A 22 13.23 1.71 -1.54
C GLU A 22 13.44 2.12 -3.00
N ALA A 23 14.51 1.60 -3.63
CA ALA A 23 14.84 1.86 -5.03
C ALA A 23 13.77 1.39 -6.04
N VAL A 24 12.93 0.42 -5.65
CA VAL A 24 11.86 -0.15 -6.49
C VAL A 24 10.52 -0.12 -5.78
N ARG A 25 10.35 0.75 -4.77
CA ARG A 25 9.13 0.81 -3.97
C ARG A 25 7.97 1.30 -4.83
N GLY A 26 7.01 0.40 -5.06
CA GLY A 26 5.75 0.68 -5.73
C GLY A 26 5.18 -0.53 -6.46
N ILE A 27 3.86 -0.69 -6.40
CA ILE A 27 3.14 -1.72 -7.15
C ILE A 27 2.00 -1.04 -7.91
N THR A 28 1.77 -1.42 -9.16
CA THR A 28 0.63 -0.87 -9.91
C THR A 28 -0.70 -1.29 -9.27
N SER A 29 -1.72 -0.44 -9.35
CA SER A 29 -3.07 -0.75 -8.88
C SER A 29 -3.62 -2.02 -9.53
N VAL A 30 -3.30 -2.26 -10.82
CA VAL A 30 -3.67 -3.48 -11.55
C VAL A 30 -3.08 -4.73 -10.92
N MET A 31 -1.79 -4.71 -10.54
CA MET A 31 -1.14 -5.85 -9.89
C MET A 31 -1.69 -6.09 -8.48
N LEU A 32 -1.95 -5.03 -7.71
CA LEU A 32 -2.58 -5.15 -6.39
C LEU A 32 -4.00 -5.73 -6.50
N ASN A 33 -4.80 -5.26 -7.46
CA ASN A 33 -6.13 -5.82 -7.70
C ASN A 33 -6.09 -7.29 -8.10
N ARG A 34 -5.17 -7.68 -9.01
CA ARG A 34 -5.02 -9.10 -9.37
C ARG A 34 -4.62 -9.98 -8.19
N LYS A 35 -3.80 -9.45 -7.27
CA LYS A 35 -3.27 -10.21 -6.13
C LYS A 35 -4.27 -10.33 -4.98
N PHE A 36 -5.04 -9.29 -4.71
CA PHE A 36 -5.88 -9.19 -3.52
C PHE A 36 -7.37 -9.14 -3.80
N ASP A 37 -7.77 -8.95 -5.05
CA ASP A 37 -9.17 -8.84 -5.52
C ASP A 37 -10.03 -7.89 -4.67
N ALA A 38 -9.42 -6.77 -4.28
CA ALA A 38 -10.00 -5.83 -3.31
C ALA A 38 -9.84 -4.37 -3.76
N PRO A 39 -10.41 -3.96 -4.91
CA PRO A 39 -10.28 -2.60 -5.44
C PRO A 39 -10.77 -1.52 -4.47
N ARG A 40 -11.81 -1.81 -3.69
CA ARG A 40 -12.33 -0.91 -2.66
C ARG A 40 -11.32 -0.65 -1.54
N VAL A 41 -10.52 -1.64 -1.17
CA VAL A 41 -9.51 -1.50 -0.11
C VAL A 41 -8.40 -0.54 -0.54
N LEU A 42 -8.01 -0.55 -1.83
CA LEU A 42 -7.05 0.42 -2.36
C LEU A 42 -7.58 1.85 -2.24
N VAL A 43 -8.85 2.07 -2.56
CA VAL A 43 -9.51 3.37 -2.40
C VAL A 43 -9.55 3.79 -0.93
N GLU A 44 -9.94 2.89 -0.03
CA GLU A 44 -10.00 3.19 1.41
C GLU A 44 -8.63 3.55 1.99
N LEU A 45 -7.59 2.79 1.64
CA LEU A 45 -6.21 3.09 2.05
C LEU A 45 -5.73 4.45 1.52
N ALA A 46 -6.04 4.76 0.25
CA ALA A 46 -5.68 6.04 -0.37
C ALA A 46 -6.43 7.22 0.27
N SER A 47 -7.74 7.09 0.49
CA SER A 47 -8.57 8.11 1.14
C SER A 47 -8.20 8.36 2.61
N ASN A 48 -7.55 7.39 3.28
CA ASN A 48 -7.00 7.57 4.62
C ASN A 48 -5.52 7.99 4.61
N GLY A 49 -4.95 8.29 3.43
CA GLY A 49 -3.56 8.76 3.30
C GLY A 49 -2.50 7.72 3.67
N LEU A 50 -2.85 6.43 3.63
CA LEU A 50 -1.93 5.34 3.96
C LEU A 50 -1.12 4.86 2.75
N ILE A 51 -1.66 5.06 1.55
CA ILE A 51 -0.97 4.84 0.28
C ILE A 51 -1.17 6.05 -0.64
N ALA A 52 -0.25 6.25 -1.56
CA ALA A 52 -0.33 7.33 -2.54
C ALA A 52 0.19 6.86 -3.91
N GLU A 53 -0.27 7.50 -4.97
CA GLU A 53 0.32 7.33 -6.30
C GLU A 53 1.67 8.05 -6.38
N LYS A 54 2.64 7.36 -6.97
CA LYS A 54 3.97 7.88 -7.30
C LYS A 54 4.23 7.59 -8.78
N GLY A 55 4.60 8.62 -9.53
CA GLY A 55 5.08 8.46 -10.89
C GLY A 55 6.47 7.81 -10.91
N TRP A 56 6.79 7.09 -11.99
CA TRP A 56 8.16 6.64 -12.21
C TRP A 56 9.05 7.83 -12.58
N ASP A 57 10.28 7.86 -12.05
CA ASP A 57 11.27 8.89 -12.43
C ASP A 57 11.55 8.92 -13.94
N LYS A 58 11.47 7.75 -14.61
CA LYS A 58 11.78 7.59 -16.03
C LYS A 58 10.87 6.56 -16.73
N GLY A 59 9.55 6.65 -16.55
CA GLY A 59 8.63 5.75 -17.25
C GLY A 59 7.18 6.22 -17.25
N PRO A 60 6.38 5.79 -18.25
CA PRO A 60 4.95 6.06 -18.25
C PRO A 60 4.24 5.24 -17.15
N GLY A 61 3.25 5.86 -16.50
CA GLY A 61 2.38 5.21 -15.50
C GLY A 61 2.67 5.60 -14.05
N ALA A 62 1.77 5.17 -13.17
CA ALA A 62 1.86 5.40 -11.73
C ALA A 62 1.86 4.07 -10.97
N VAL A 63 2.59 4.03 -9.87
CA VAL A 63 2.56 2.96 -8.88
C VAL A 63 1.98 3.47 -7.57
N LEU A 64 1.38 2.59 -6.80
CA LEU A 64 0.99 2.87 -5.43
C LEU A 64 2.17 2.56 -4.50
N VAL A 65 2.45 3.47 -3.58
CA VAL A 65 3.45 3.32 -2.52
C VAL A 65 2.80 3.55 -1.17
N ALA A 66 3.33 2.93 -0.11
CA ALA A 66 2.96 3.29 1.25
C ALA A 66 3.50 4.69 1.58
N THR A 67 2.68 5.53 2.21
CA THR A 67 3.11 6.82 2.76
C THR A 67 3.87 6.59 4.06
N ASP A 68 4.48 7.64 4.63
CA ASP A 68 5.09 7.56 5.97
C ASP A 68 4.09 7.12 7.03
N THR A 69 2.85 7.60 6.94
CA THR A 69 1.75 7.18 7.82
C THR A 69 1.41 5.69 7.62
N GLY A 70 1.31 5.23 6.37
CA GLY A 70 1.06 3.82 6.06
C GLY A 70 2.19 2.90 6.52
N MET A 71 3.44 3.32 6.34
CA MET A 71 4.62 2.57 6.81
C MET A 71 4.67 2.49 8.33
N ARG A 72 4.35 3.59 9.04
CA ARG A 72 4.29 3.60 10.50
C ARG A 72 3.23 2.63 11.02
N LEU A 73 2.02 2.72 10.48
CA LEU A 73 0.92 1.83 10.87
C LEU A 73 1.26 0.35 10.60
N TYR A 74 1.89 0.06 9.46
CA TYR A 74 2.37 -1.29 9.17
C TYR A 74 3.37 -1.78 10.23
N ARG A 75 4.34 -0.96 10.62
CA ARG A 75 5.34 -1.32 11.63
C ARG A 75 4.72 -1.56 13.01
N GLU A 76 3.76 -0.73 13.41
CA GLU A 76 3.01 -0.89 14.67
C GLU A 76 2.29 -2.25 14.68
N LEU A 77 1.49 -2.52 13.64
CA LEU A 77 0.71 -3.77 13.54
C LEU A 77 1.56 -5.03 13.30
N ALA A 78 2.79 -4.89 12.80
CA ALA A 78 3.69 -6.01 12.56
C ALA A 78 4.52 -6.39 13.80
N ALA A 79 4.68 -5.45 14.74
CA ALA A 79 5.39 -5.66 16.01
C ALA A 79 4.50 -6.32 17.09
N ASP A 80 3.17 -6.19 16.96
CA ASP A 80 2.15 -6.89 17.75
C ASP A 80 1.97 -8.35 17.30
#